data_AF-A0A948ART1-F1
#
_entry.id   AF-A0A948ART1-F1
#
_cell.length_a   1.000
_cell.length_b   1.000
_cell.length_c   1.000
_cell.angle_alpha   90.00
_cell.angle_beta   90.00
_cell.angle_gamma   90.00
#
_symmetry.space_group_name_H-M   'P 1'
#
loop_
_entity.id
_entity.type
_entity.pdbx_description
1 polymer ?
#
loop_
_entity_poly.entity_id
_entity_poly.type
_entity_poly.pdbx_seq_one_letter_code
_entity_poly.pdbx_strand_id
1 'polypeptide(L)'
;MTRAPSHTSRSTVKSIWQEYRIYDDRVEFDTHFGMMTVPFAHIKRIDVSESEVEGLLKGDLHLKGFRPALKLDWANFLEHVVLDKNKGHIRRVLFTPEDPETFKAALDAALALYRER
;
A
#
# COMPACT_ATOMS: atom_id res chain seq x y z
N MET A 1 18.77 0.33 -17.04
CA MET A 1 17.91 1.47 -17.35
C MET A 1 16.79 1.51 -16.33
N THR A 2 16.83 2.47 -15.40
CA THR A 2 15.75 2.67 -14.42
C THR A 2 14.55 3.20 -15.18
N ARG A 3 13.47 2.40 -15.29
CA ARG A 3 12.20 2.88 -15.85
C ARG A 3 11.67 4.00 -14.97
N ALA A 4 11.05 5.03 -15.55
CA ALA A 4 10.38 6.07 -14.77
C ALA A 4 9.12 5.49 -14.09
N PRO A 5 8.81 5.89 -12.85
CA PRO A 5 7.55 5.50 -12.21
C PRO A 5 6.37 6.18 -12.93
N SER A 6 5.26 5.45 -13.07
CA SER A 6 4.01 6.01 -13.62
C SER A 6 3.29 6.90 -12.60
N HIS A 7 3.52 6.66 -11.31
CA HIS A 7 2.99 7.47 -10.23
C HIS A 7 3.92 7.44 -9.01
N THR A 8 4.01 8.55 -8.30
CA THR A 8 4.83 8.69 -7.08
C THR A 8 4.02 9.41 -6.02
N SER A 9 3.81 8.76 -4.88
CA SER A 9 3.35 9.40 -3.65
C SER A 9 4.55 9.98 -2.94
N ARG A 10 4.56 11.31 -2.75
CA ARG A 10 5.70 12.01 -2.14
C ARG A 10 5.86 11.66 -0.67
N SER A 11 7.07 11.88 -0.19
CA SER A 11 7.44 11.79 1.22
C SER A 11 6.65 12.81 2.04
N THR A 12 5.88 12.34 3.03
CA THR A 12 5.10 13.17 3.95
C THR A 12 5.36 12.76 5.41
N VAL A 13 4.97 13.60 6.37
CA VAL A 13 5.00 13.22 7.80
C VAL A 13 4.14 11.96 8.06
N LYS A 14 3.03 11.81 7.34
CA LYS A 14 2.10 10.67 7.46
C LYS A 14 2.76 9.35 7.07
N SER A 15 3.55 9.38 6.00
CA SER A 15 4.35 8.24 5.53
C SER A 15 5.66 8.07 6.29
N ILE A 16 5.86 8.79 7.41
CA ILE A 16 7.14 8.86 8.13
C ILE A 16 8.29 9.14 7.15
N TRP A 17 8.12 10.14 6.29
CA TRP A 17 9.09 10.54 5.28
C TRP A 17 9.45 9.47 4.23
N GLN A 18 8.64 8.41 4.07
CA GLN A 18 8.83 7.38 3.04
C GLN A 18 8.18 7.78 1.72
N GLU A 19 8.75 7.32 0.61
CA GLU A 19 8.23 7.54 -0.74
C GLU A 19 7.72 6.22 -1.34
N TYR A 20 6.57 6.28 -2.03
CA TYR A 20 5.96 5.10 -2.66
C TYR A 20 5.81 5.32 -4.16
N ARG A 21 6.28 4.36 -4.96
CA ARG A 21 6.36 4.47 -6.43
C ARG A 21 5.66 3.31 -7.09
N ILE A 22 4.87 3.62 -8.11
CA ILE A 22 4.20 2.63 -8.97
C ILE A 22 4.96 2.58 -10.30
N TYR A 23 5.31 1.38 -10.72
CA TYR A 23 5.90 1.09 -12.04
C TYR A 23 4.94 0.24 -12.86
N ASP A 24 5.36 -0.17 -14.05
CA ASP A 24 4.53 -0.97 -14.95
C ASP A 24 4.45 -2.46 -14.56
N ASP A 25 5.29 -2.91 -13.62
CA ASP A 25 5.38 -4.31 -13.19
C ASP A 25 5.45 -4.51 -11.66
N ARG A 26 5.59 -3.42 -10.88
CA ARG A 26 5.80 -3.49 -9.42
C ARG A 26 5.44 -2.19 -8.70
N VAL A 27 5.26 -2.30 -7.40
CA VAL A 27 5.26 -1.18 -6.45
C VAL A 27 6.56 -1.21 -5.66
N GLU A 28 7.19 -0.05 -5.49
CA GLU A 28 8.36 0.13 -4.63
C GLU A 28 8.01 1.00 -3.43
N PHE A 29 8.53 0.60 -2.28
CA PHE A 29 8.44 1.32 -1.02
C PHE A 29 9.86 1.71 -0.61
N ASP A 30 10.14 3.00 -0.68
CA ASP A 30 11.41 3.57 -0.22
C ASP A 30 11.31 3.80 1.29
N THR A 31 11.67 2.77 2.05
CA THR A 31 11.56 2.78 3.51
C THR A 31 12.90 3.13 4.15
N HIS A 32 12.88 3.56 5.41
CA HIS A 32 14.10 3.75 6.19
C HIS A 32 14.96 2.49 6.34
N PHE A 33 14.41 1.31 6.12
CA PHE A 33 15.12 0.03 6.18
C PHE A 33 15.57 -0.47 4.80
N GLY A 34 15.53 0.41 3.80
CA GLY A 34 15.85 0.12 2.41
C GLY A 34 14.62 -0.03 1.52
N MET A 35 14.87 -0.31 0.25
CA MET A 35 13.82 -0.44 -0.75
C MET A 35 13.13 -1.80 -0.65
N MET A 36 11.84 -1.80 -0.33
CA MET A 36 10.99 -2.98 -0.45
C MET A 36 10.25 -2.94 -1.79
N THR A 37 10.19 -4.09 -2.48
CA THR A 37 9.55 -4.19 -3.79
C THR A 37 8.46 -5.26 -3.78
N VAL A 38 7.30 -4.93 -4.33
CA VAL A 38 6.18 -5.85 -4.50
C VAL A 38 5.83 -5.95 -5.99
N PRO A 39 6.20 -7.06 -6.66
CA PRO A 39 5.78 -7.31 -8.04
C PRO A 39 4.26 -7.41 -8.17
N PHE A 40 3.71 -6.91 -9.28
CA PHE A 40 2.27 -6.96 -9.57
C PHE A 40 1.72 -8.39 -9.61
N ALA A 41 2.52 -9.35 -10.08
CA ALA A 41 2.17 -10.77 -10.05
C ALA A 41 1.86 -11.31 -8.63
N HIS A 42 2.35 -10.63 -7.59
CA HIS A 42 2.10 -11.00 -6.21
C HIS A 42 0.92 -10.25 -5.59
N ILE A 43 0.41 -9.19 -6.23
CA ILE A 43 -0.69 -8.39 -5.71
C ILE A 43 -2.00 -9.12 -5.95
N LYS A 44 -2.70 -9.43 -4.86
CA LYS A 44 -4.01 -10.09 -4.89
C LYS A 44 -5.15 -9.08 -4.87
N ARG A 45 -5.07 -8.08 -3.98
CA ARG A 45 -6.10 -7.06 -3.76
C ARG A 45 -5.45 -5.81 -3.21
N ILE A 46 -6.00 -4.67 -3.58
CA ILE A 46 -5.70 -3.37 -2.98
C ILE A 46 -7.01 -2.78 -2.51
N ASP A 47 -6.97 -2.12 -1.35
CA ASP A 47 -8.12 -1.41 -0.78
C ASP A 47 -7.66 -0.13 -0.09
N VAL A 48 -8.60 0.80 0.12
CA VAL A 48 -8.41 1.90 1.06
C VAL A 48 -9.18 1.56 2.33
N SER A 49 -8.53 1.73 3.48
CA SER A 49 -9.15 1.52 4.78
C SER A 49 -9.15 2.82 5.55
N GLU A 50 -10.26 3.10 6.21
CA GLU A 50 -10.34 4.14 7.24
C GLU A 50 -9.43 3.80 8.44
N SER A 51 -9.19 4.81 9.27
CA SER A 51 -8.42 4.70 10.51
C SER A 51 -8.97 3.60 11.44
N GLU A 52 -8.12 2.66 11.85
CA GLU A 52 -8.50 1.61 12.80
C GLU A 52 -8.94 2.20 14.15
N VAL A 53 -8.40 3.37 14.53
CA VAL A 53 -8.78 4.08 15.76
C VAL A 53 -10.19 4.66 15.68
N GLU A 54 -10.62 5.16 14.52
CA GLU A 54 -12.00 5.61 14.35
C GLU A 54 -12.99 4.44 14.42
N GLY A 55 -12.64 3.29 13.84
CA GLY A 55 -13.43 2.05 13.99
C GLY A 55 -13.52 1.60 15.45
N LEU A 56 -12.43 1.73 16.21
CA LEU A 56 -12.37 1.40 17.64
C LEU A 56 -13.27 2.33 18.48
N LEU A 57 -13.29 3.63 18.16
CA LEU A 57 -14.17 4.62 18.81
C LEU A 57 -15.65 4.43 18.45
N LYS A 58 -15.94 3.96 17.23
CA LYS A 58 -17.30 3.63 16.77
C LYS A 58 -17.80 2.26 17.25
N GLY A 59 -16.99 1.51 18.01
CA GLY A 59 -17.32 0.19 18.53
C GLY A 59 -17.28 -0.95 17.50
N ASP A 60 -16.77 -0.67 16.30
CA ASP A 60 -16.78 -1.59 15.15
C ASP A 60 -15.40 -2.22 14.95
N LEU A 61 -14.89 -2.87 16.01
CA LEU A 61 -13.58 -3.50 15.98
C LEU A 61 -13.65 -4.80 15.17
N HIS A 62 -13.43 -4.70 13.86
CA HIS A 62 -13.30 -5.84 12.96
C HIS A 62 -11.99 -6.61 13.18
N LEU A 63 -11.85 -7.31 14.32
CA LEU A 63 -10.80 -8.31 14.56
C LEU A 63 -11.02 -9.63 13.79
N LYS A 64 -11.81 -9.62 12.71
CA LYS A 64 -12.06 -10.81 11.90
C LYS A 64 -10.92 -11.03 10.91
N GLY A 65 -10.09 -12.03 11.21
CA GLY A 65 -9.11 -12.58 10.27
C GLY A 65 -7.72 -11.96 10.37
N PHE A 66 -7.09 -12.06 11.56
CA PHE A 66 -5.70 -11.69 11.79
C PHE A 66 -4.78 -12.34 10.73
N ARG A 67 -4.30 -11.52 9.80
CA ARG A 67 -3.30 -11.90 8.79
C ARG A 67 -1.99 -11.19 9.15
N PRO A 68 -0.83 -11.86 9.06
CA PRO A 68 0.46 -11.21 9.23
C PRO A 68 0.58 -10.00 8.30
N ALA A 69 0.70 -8.84 8.91
CA ALA A 69 0.66 -7.55 8.23
C ALA A 69 1.88 -6.72 8.62
N LEU A 70 2.49 -6.09 7.63
CA LEU A 70 3.56 -5.11 7.82
C LEU A 70 2.95 -3.72 7.66
N LYS A 71 3.03 -2.92 8.72
CA LYS A 71 2.66 -1.50 8.71
C LYS A 71 3.94 -0.72 8.46
N LEU A 72 3.97 0.07 7.39
CA LEU A 72 5.15 0.86 7.01
C LEU A 72 5.19 2.22 7.72
N ASP A 73 4.03 2.70 8.17
CA ASP A 73 3.84 4.03 8.75
C ASP A 73 2.60 4.09 9.68
N TRP A 74 2.00 5.28 9.81
CA TRP A 74 0.88 5.61 10.69
C TRP A 74 -0.48 5.06 10.23
N ALA A 75 -0.52 4.02 9.40
CA ALA A 75 -1.73 3.38 8.88
C ALA A 75 -2.84 3.09 9.93
N ASN A 76 -2.52 2.94 11.22
CA ASN A 76 -3.54 2.71 12.26
C ASN A 76 -4.41 3.95 12.54
N PHE A 77 -3.86 5.13 12.31
CA PHE A 77 -4.41 6.41 12.75
C PHE A 77 -5.00 7.22 11.60
N LEU A 78 -4.72 6.83 10.35
CA LEU A 78 -5.05 7.56 9.15
C LEU A 78 -5.70 6.64 8.13
N GLU A 79 -6.46 7.22 7.22
CA GLU A 79 -6.83 6.55 5.98
C GLU A 79 -5.57 6.08 5.25
N HIS A 80 -5.57 4.83 4.80
CA HIS A 80 -4.37 4.19 4.27
C HIS A 80 -4.71 3.12 3.24
N VAL A 81 -3.70 2.75 2.46
CA VAL A 81 -3.81 1.68 1.47
C VAL A 81 -3.44 0.34 2.11
N VAL A 82 -4.27 -0.67 1.86
CA VAL A 82 -4.04 -2.06 2.24
C VAL A 82 -3.72 -2.86 0.99
N LEU A 83 -2.49 -3.37 0.88
CA LEU A 83 -2.04 -4.23 -0.21
C LEU A 83 -1.94 -5.67 0.29
N ASP A 84 -2.83 -6.53 -0.19
CA ASP A 84 -2.83 -7.97 0.06
C ASP A 84 -2.02 -8.70 -1.02
N LYS A 85 -1.11 -9.58 -0.58
CA LYS A 85 -0.25 -10.41 -1.42
C LYS A 85 -0.69 -11.87 -1.44
N ASN A 86 -0.52 -12.54 -2.57
CA ASN A 86 -0.80 -13.98 -2.72
C ASN A 86 0.33 -14.89 -2.21
N LYS A 87 1.56 -14.37 -2.02
CA LYS A 87 2.76 -15.13 -1.64
C LYS A 87 3.64 -14.35 -0.64
N GLY A 88 4.49 -15.09 0.09
CA GLY A 88 5.47 -14.57 1.06
C GLY A 88 5.00 -14.70 2.51
N HIS A 89 5.94 -14.49 3.45
CA HIS A 89 5.66 -14.50 4.89
C HIS A 89 4.80 -13.32 5.33
N ILE A 90 5.02 -12.16 4.70
CA ILE A 90 4.21 -10.96 4.87
C ILE A 90 3.19 -10.92 3.73
N ARG A 91 1.93 -11.19 4.10
CA ARG A 91 0.81 -11.26 3.15
C ARG A 91 0.02 -9.97 3.03
N ARG A 92 0.28 -8.98 3.90
CA ARG A 92 -0.40 -7.69 3.88
C ARG A 92 0.60 -6.58 4.17
N VAL A 93 0.53 -5.51 3.40
CA VAL A 93 1.32 -4.29 3.59
C VAL A 93 0.35 -3.13 3.74
N LEU A 94 0.49 -2.35 4.81
CA LEU A 94 -0.32 -1.17 5.10
C LEU A 94 0.59 0.05 5.05
N PHE A 95 0.16 1.08 4.34
CA PHE A 95 0.92 2.31 4.15
C PHE A 95 -0.01 3.48 3.80
N THR A 96 0.36 4.67 4.20
CA THR A 96 -0.37 5.93 4.06
C THR A 96 0.33 6.81 3.02
N PRO A 97 -0.01 6.65 1.72
CA PRO A 97 0.46 7.59 0.70
C PRO A 97 -0.12 9.00 0.94
N GLU A 98 0.36 9.98 0.18
CA GLU A 98 -0.11 11.37 0.24
C GLU A 98 -1.63 11.48 0.09
N ASP A 99 -2.18 10.70 -0.86
CA ASP A 99 -3.60 10.52 -1.12
C ASP A 99 -3.88 9.02 -1.38
N PRO A 100 -4.51 8.31 -0.43
CA PRO A 100 -4.82 6.87 -0.54
C PRO A 100 -5.69 6.50 -1.73
N GLU A 101 -6.73 7.28 -2.02
CA GLU A 101 -7.67 7.03 -3.12
C GLU A 101 -7.01 7.24 -4.47
N THR A 102 -6.29 8.35 -4.64
CA THR A 102 -5.54 8.64 -5.87
C THR A 102 -4.47 7.58 -6.11
N PHE A 103 -3.75 7.17 -5.07
CA PHE A 103 -2.74 6.12 -5.18
C PHE A 103 -3.36 4.78 -5.58
N LYS A 104 -4.49 4.39 -4.95
CA LYS A 104 -5.22 3.17 -5.28
C LYS A 104 -5.70 3.19 -6.73
N ALA A 105 -6.31 4.29 -7.18
CA ALA A 105 -6.79 4.43 -8.55
C ALA A 105 -5.64 4.29 -9.57
N ALA A 106 -4.50 4.92 -9.30
CA ALA A 106 -3.31 4.80 -10.13
C ALA A 106 -2.78 3.35 -10.18
N LEU A 107 -2.80 2.65 -9.04
CA LEU A 107 -2.33 1.27 -8.95
C LEU A 107 -3.29 0.29 -9.64
N ASP A 108 -4.60 0.48 -9.50
CA ASP A 108 -5.61 -0.32 -10.19
C ASP A 108 -5.49 -0.18 -11.71
N ALA A 109 -5.29 1.05 -12.21
CA ALA A 109 -5.06 1.31 -13.62
C ALA A 109 -3.78 0.61 -14.13
N ALA A 110 -2.67 0.71 -13.37
CA ALA A 110 -1.42 0.03 -13.73
C ALA A 110 -1.56 -1.50 -13.73
N LEU A 111 -2.29 -2.07 -12.77
CA LEU A 111 -2.56 -3.50 -12.70
C LEU A 111 -3.45 -4.00 -13.84
N ALA A 112 -4.45 -3.23 -14.26
CA ALA A 112 -5.29 -3.56 -15.41
C ALA A 112 -4.42 -3.68 -16.67
N LEU A 113 -3.60 -2.66 -16.95
CA LEU A 113 -2.67 -2.66 -18.08
C LEU A 113 -1.67 -3.80 -18.03
N TYR A 114 -1.17 -4.16 -16.84
CA TYR A 114 -0.25 -5.29 -16.69
C TYR A 114 -0.91 -6.65 -16.99
N ARG A 115 -2.19 -6.82 -16.67
CA ARG A 115 -2.94 -8.08 -16.89
C ARG A 115 -3.36 -8.29 -18.34
N GLU A 116 -3.41 -7.23 -19.13
CA GLU A 116 -3.70 -7.29 -20.57
C GLU A 116 -2.46 -7.66 -21.42
N ARG A 117 -1.27 -7.70 -20.81
CA ARG A 117 -0.01 -8.10 -21.44
C ARG A 117 0.24 -9.60 -21.28
#